data_AF-A0A3A0ER79-F1
#
_entry.id   AF-A0A3A0ER79-F1
#
_cell.length_a   1.000
_cell.length_b   1.000
_cell.length_c   1.000
_cell.angle_alpha   90.00
_cell.angle_beta   90.00
_cell.angle_gamma   90.00
#
_symmetry.space_group_name_H-M   'P 1'
#
loop_
_entity.id
_entity.type
_entity.pdbx_description
1 polymer ?
#
loop_
_entity_poly.entity_id
_entity_poly.type
_entity_poly.pdbx_seq_one_letter_code
_entity_poly.pdbx_strand_id
1 'polypeptide(L)'
;MRLVVSNDGPAASVFSRILFDGSILSSVVAIDDSPPDVDFETASPGVLPGGNGNPYQFTTDLEVAAANPMPHRGIGPGESLTVDLAIAPGFDFADVVAALTDGSLRIGMHVQSFASGGSESVLNVPVPEPGTLALLGLGLCAIVRIGSRRA
;
A
#
# COMPACT_ATOMS: atom_id res chain seq x y z
N MET A 1 -0.85 11.88 8.57
CA MET A 1 -0.30 11.46 7.26
C MET A 1 -1.39 11.61 6.22
N ARG A 2 -1.06 12.11 5.02
CA ARG A 2 -1.99 12.13 3.88
C ARG A 2 -1.61 11.06 2.88
N LEU A 3 -2.55 10.20 2.53
CA LEU A 3 -2.43 9.20 1.48
C LEU A 3 -3.32 9.62 0.31
N VAL A 4 -2.78 9.60 -0.91
CA VAL A 4 -3.55 9.80 -2.15
C VAL A 4 -3.55 8.48 -2.91
N VAL A 5 -4.72 8.02 -3.31
CA VAL A 5 -4.92 6.81 -4.12
C VAL A 5 -5.54 7.23 -5.45
N SER A 6 -4.83 7.00 -6.56
CA SER A 6 -5.31 7.30 -7.92
C SER A 6 -5.35 6.03 -8.76
N ASN A 7 -6.36 5.93 -9.63
CA ASN A 7 -6.40 4.89 -10.65
C ASN A 7 -6.02 5.48 -12.01
N ASP A 8 -4.72 5.50 -12.30
CA ASP A 8 -4.18 6.05 -13.55
C ASP A 8 -4.19 5.04 -14.73
N GLY A 9 -4.76 3.85 -14.52
CA GLY A 9 -4.79 2.78 -15.52
C GLY A 9 -5.81 3.05 -16.63
N PRO A 10 -5.51 2.71 -17.90
CA PRO A 10 -6.47 2.90 -19.00
C PRO A 10 -7.55 1.81 -19.06
N ALA A 11 -7.40 0.73 -18.31
CA ALA A 11 -8.30 -0.42 -18.32
C ALA A 11 -9.40 -0.25 -17.27
N ALA A 12 -10.62 -0.72 -17.60
CA ALA A 12 -11.72 -0.77 -16.66
C ALA A 12 -11.30 -1.55 -15.41
N SER A 13 -11.33 -0.86 -14.27
CA SER A 13 -11.01 -1.37 -12.93
C SER A 13 -11.53 -0.37 -11.92
N VAL A 14 -11.97 -0.84 -10.75
CA VAL A 14 -12.49 0.02 -9.69
C VAL A 14 -11.89 -0.39 -8.36
N PHE A 15 -11.23 0.53 -7.67
CA PHE A 15 -10.77 0.28 -6.30
C PHE A 15 -11.97 0.45 -5.38
N SER A 16 -12.39 -0.62 -4.70
CA SER A 16 -13.56 -0.58 -3.83
C SER A 16 -13.20 -0.55 -2.36
N ARG A 17 -11.98 -0.98 -1.99
CA ARG A 17 -11.54 -1.05 -0.59
C ARG A 17 -10.04 -0.75 -0.49
N ILE A 18 -9.67 -0.02 0.55
CA ILE A 18 -8.29 0.27 0.96
C ILE A 18 -8.16 -0.20 2.41
N LEU A 19 -7.26 -1.15 2.64
CA LEU A 19 -7.06 -1.83 3.91
C LEU A 19 -5.64 -1.55 4.39
N PHE A 20 -5.47 -1.31 5.68
CA PHE A 20 -4.19 -1.04 6.31
C PHE A 20 -3.89 -2.12 7.35
N ASP A 21 -2.65 -2.59 7.35
CA ASP A 21 -2.11 -3.60 8.25
C ASP A 21 -0.84 -3.04 8.87
N GLY A 22 -0.89 -2.76 10.17
CA GLY A 22 0.16 -2.10 10.93
C GLY A 22 -0.41 -1.16 11.99
N SER A 23 0.15 -1.24 13.21
CA SER A 23 -0.30 -0.47 14.37
C SER A 23 0.23 0.97 14.44
N ILE A 24 1.07 1.37 13.48
CA ILE A 24 1.64 2.74 13.41
C ILE A 24 0.60 3.79 13.03
N LEU A 25 -0.55 3.36 12.48
CA LEU A 25 -1.70 4.21 12.19
C LEU A 25 -2.78 3.96 13.24
N SER A 26 -3.32 5.00 13.85
CA SER A 26 -4.31 4.87 14.93
C SER A 26 -5.76 4.99 14.47
N SER A 27 -6.02 5.80 13.44
CA SER A 27 -7.38 6.03 12.91
C SER A 27 -7.39 6.74 11.57
N VAL A 28 -8.51 6.64 10.86
CA VAL A 28 -8.85 7.53 9.74
C VAL A 28 -9.37 8.84 10.31
N VAL A 29 -8.82 9.96 9.85
CA VAL A 29 -9.15 11.32 10.32
C VAL A 29 -10.13 11.99 9.37
N ALA A 30 -9.86 11.91 8.07
CA ALA A 30 -10.72 12.46 7.04
C ALA A 30 -10.61 11.65 5.75
N ILE A 31 -11.68 11.68 4.97
CA ILE A 31 -11.77 11.13 3.63
C ILE A 31 -12.23 12.30 2.76
N ASP A 32 -11.45 12.61 1.74
CA ASP A 32 -11.73 13.67 0.77
C ASP A 32 -11.91 13.01 -0.60
N ASP A 33 -13.18 12.82 -0.95
CA ASP A 33 -13.66 12.13 -2.14
C ASP A 33 -14.40 13.10 -3.08
N SER A 34 -15.01 12.57 -4.13
CA SER A 34 -15.67 13.39 -5.17
C SER A 34 -17.02 12.78 -5.52
N PRO A 35 -18.04 12.97 -4.66
CA PRO A 35 -19.37 12.43 -4.88
C PRO A 35 -20.05 13.09 -6.09
N PRO A 36 -20.94 12.39 -6.80
CA PRO A 36 -21.51 11.08 -6.44
C PRO A 36 -20.69 9.87 -6.91
N ASP A 37 -19.64 10.09 -7.71
CA ASP A 37 -18.93 9.03 -8.43
C ASP A 37 -17.94 8.30 -7.53
N VAL A 38 -17.13 9.05 -6.76
CA VAL A 38 -16.24 8.50 -5.72
C VAL A 38 -16.81 8.89 -4.36
N ASP A 39 -17.20 7.89 -3.56
CA ASP A 39 -17.81 8.10 -2.24
C ASP A 39 -17.34 6.98 -1.31
N PHE A 40 -16.54 7.34 -0.32
CA PHE A 40 -15.87 6.41 0.58
C PHE A 40 -16.19 6.72 2.05
N GLU A 41 -16.35 5.66 2.82
CA GLU A 41 -16.58 5.73 4.26
C GLU A 41 -15.60 4.85 5.02
N THR A 42 -15.45 5.11 6.31
CA THR A 42 -14.75 4.19 7.20
C THR A 42 -15.56 2.91 7.33
N ALA A 43 -14.89 1.76 7.25
CA ALA A 43 -15.53 0.46 7.35
C ALA A 43 -14.97 -0.33 8.53
N SER A 44 -15.76 -1.30 9.00
CA SER A 44 -15.24 -2.29 9.94
C SER A 44 -14.17 -3.14 9.25
N PRO A 45 -13.00 -3.37 9.88
CA PRO A 45 -11.93 -4.16 9.27
C PRO A 45 -12.41 -5.52 8.79
N GLY A 46 -12.33 -5.74 7.48
CA GLY A 46 -12.65 -7.00 6.85
C GLY A 46 -11.39 -7.78 6.45
N VAL A 47 -11.58 -8.74 5.55
CA VAL A 47 -10.50 -9.56 5.01
C VAL A 47 -10.19 -9.10 3.59
N LEU A 48 -8.90 -8.85 3.31
CA LEU A 48 -8.41 -8.69 1.95
C LEU A 48 -8.50 -10.04 1.22
N PRO A 49 -9.27 -10.16 0.12
CA PRO A 49 -9.37 -11.41 -0.62
C PRO A 49 -7.99 -11.93 -1.05
N GLY A 50 -7.68 -13.19 -0.74
CA GLY A 50 -6.37 -13.78 -1.02
C GLY A 50 -5.21 -13.30 -0.12
N GLY A 51 -5.43 -12.33 0.78
CA GLY A 51 -4.40 -11.73 1.62
C GLY A 51 -4.15 -12.44 2.96
N ASN A 52 -5.13 -13.13 3.52
CA ASN A 52 -5.06 -13.72 4.87
C ASN A 52 -4.34 -15.09 4.94
N GLY A 53 -3.69 -15.52 3.85
CA GLY A 53 -3.00 -16.81 3.74
C GLY A 53 -1.49 -16.68 3.57
N ASN A 54 -0.78 -17.81 3.62
CA ASN A 54 0.64 -17.89 3.26
C ASN A 54 0.80 -17.53 1.76
N PRO A 55 1.72 -16.64 1.35
CA PRO A 55 2.82 -16.05 2.12
C PRO A 55 2.54 -14.71 2.82
N TYR A 56 1.38 -14.09 2.60
CA TYR A 56 1.17 -12.68 2.93
C TYR A 56 0.71 -12.43 4.38
N GLN A 57 -0.17 -13.27 4.94
CA GLN A 57 -0.69 -13.13 6.30
C GLN A 57 -1.14 -11.69 6.62
N PHE A 58 -1.90 -11.09 5.71
CA PHE A 58 -2.41 -9.73 5.83
C PHE A 58 -3.59 -9.69 6.82
N THR A 59 -3.51 -8.81 7.81
CA THR A 59 -4.51 -8.55 8.85
C THR A 59 -4.91 -7.09 8.81
N THR A 60 -6.20 -6.81 8.68
CA THR A 60 -6.67 -5.43 8.55
C THR A 60 -6.89 -4.80 9.92
N ASP A 61 -6.22 -3.69 10.18
CA ASP A 61 -6.38 -2.85 11.37
C ASP A 61 -7.29 -1.65 11.09
N LEU A 62 -7.14 -1.02 9.92
CA LEU A 62 -7.99 0.08 9.45
C LEU A 62 -8.50 -0.20 8.05
N GLU A 63 -9.71 0.26 7.75
CA GLU A 63 -10.31 0.11 6.42
C GLU A 63 -11.10 1.35 6.00
N VAL A 64 -10.94 1.70 4.73
CA VAL A 64 -11.80 2.66 4.01
C VAL A 64 -12.39 1.92 2.82
N ALA A 65 -13.71 2.00 2.64
CA ALA A 65 -14.42 1.29 1.58
C ALA A 65 -15.39 2.22 0.86
N ALA A 66 -15.64 1.91 -0.42
CA ALA A 66 -16.64 2.60 -1.21
C ALA A 66 -18.03 2.39 -0.59
N ALA A 67 -18.83 3.45 -0.54
CA ALA A 67 -20.19 3.39 -0.03
C ALA A 67 -21.07 2.46 -0.88
N ASN A 68 -22.09 1.87 -0.25
CA ASN A 68 -22.99 0.97 -0.96
C ASN A 68 -23.86 1.71 -2.00
N PRO A 69 -24.12 1.11 -3.17
CA PRO A 69 -23.76 -0.26 -3.57
C PRO A 69 -22.31 -0.38 -4.09
N MET A 70 -21.49 -1.18 -3.43
CA MET A 70 -20.15 -1.53 -3.93
C MET A 70 -20.23 -2.43 -5.18
N PRO A 71 -19.30 -2.31 -6.15
CA PRO A 71 -18.17 -1.37 -6.22
C PRO A 71 -18.48 -0.03 -6.91
N HIS A 72 -19.75 0.31 -7.16
CA HIS A 72 -20.11 1.39 -8.10
C HIS A 72 -19.69 2.81 -7.69
N ARG A 73 -19.31 3.01 -6.43
CA ARG A 73 -18.81 4.30 -5.89
C ARG A 73 -17.31 4.31 -5.60
N GLY A 74 -16.59 3.31 -6.12
CA GLY A 74 -15.16 3.16 -5.95
C GLY A 74 -14.36 4.05 -6.90
N ILE A 75 -13.03 3.95 -6.83
CA ILE A 75 -12.12 4.76 -7.66
C ILE A 75 -11.94 4.10 -9.03
N GLY A 76 -12.60 4.63 -10.05
CA GLY A 76 -12.48 4.23 -11.45
C GLY A 76 -11.31 4.91 -12.18
N PRO A 77 -11.08 4.58 -13.46
CA PRO A 77 -9.98 5.15 -14.25
C PRO A 77 -10.04 6.68 -14.34
N GLY A 78 -8.92 7.34 -13.98
CA GLY A 78 -8.78 8.79 -13.96
C GLY A 78 -9.25 9.47 -12.67
N GLU A 79 -9.75 8.70 -11.70
CA GLU A 79 -10.26 9.21 -10.43
C GLU A 79 -9.24 9.01 -9.29
N SER A 80 -9.44 9.74 -8.20
CA SER A 80 -8.60 9.65 -7.02
C SER A 80 -9.37 9.88 -5.72
N LEU A 81 -8.80 9.38 -4.63
CA LEU A 81 -9.27 9.56 -3.26
C LEU A 81 -8.11 10.07 -2.40
N THR A 82 -8.38 11.01 -1.50
CA THR A 82 -7.43 11.39 -0.46
C THR A 82 -7.92 10.90 0.90
N VAL A 83 -7.05 10.23 1.65
CA VAL A 83 -7.32 9.74 3.00
C VAL A 83 -6.29 10.33 3.96
N ASP A 84 -6.77 11.06 4.96
CA ASP A 84 -5.95 11.56 6.06
C ASP A 84 -6.00 10.57 7.23
N LEU A 85 -4.82 10.12 7.66
CA LEU A 85 -4.62 9.11 8.69
C LEU A 85 -3.90 9.72 9.90
N ALA A 86 -4.34 9.35 11.10
CA ALA A 86 -3.65 9.68 12.34
C ALA A 86 -2.49 8.71 12.56
N ILE A 87 -1.31 9.26 12.83
CA ILE A 87 -0.15 8.48 13.24
C ILE A 87 -0.31 8.18 14.73
N ALA A 88 -0.04 6.94 15.13
CA ALA A 88 -0.17 6.51 16.51
C ALA A 88 0.77 7.31 17.43
N PRO A 89 0.38 7.57 18.70
CA PRO A 89 1.22 8.34 19.62
C PRO A 89 2.60 7.72 19.80
N GLY A 90 3.64 8.57 19.74
CA GLY A 90 5.03 8.13 19.87
C GLY A 90 5.73 7.79 18.55
N PHE A 91 5.00 7.84 17.43
CA PHE A 91 5.56 7.73 16.08
C PHE A 91 5.46 9.06 15.33
N ASP A 92 6.33 9.23 14.34
CA ASP A 92 6.29 10.36 13.41
C ASP A 92 6.19 9.91 11.94
N PHE A 93 6.30 10.85 11.02
CA PHE A 93 6.23 10.55 9.59
C PHE A 93 7.43 9.72 9.09
N ALA A 94 8.61 9.88 9.67
CA ALA A 94 9.78 9.09 9.30
C ALA A 94 9.60 7.63 9.71
N ASP A 95 9.00 7.38 10.87
CA ASP A 95 8.64 6.03 11.32
C ASP A 95 7.65 5.36 10.36
N VAL A 96 6.66 6.11 9.84
CA VAL A 96 5.71 5.61 8.84
C VAL A 96 6.41 5.21 7.55
N VAL A 97 7.37 6.02 7.07
CA VAL A 97 8.16 5.70 5.88
C VAL A 97 9.03 4.46 6.11
N ALA A 98 9.64 4.34 7.29
CA ALA A 98 10.39 3.15 7.68
C ALA A 98 9.49 1.91 7.70
N ALA A 99 8.29 2.03 8.28
CA ALA A 99 7.32 0.94 8.36
C ALA A 99 6.81 0.48 6.99
N LEU A 100 6.64 1.41 6.03
CA LEU A 100 6.33 1.08 4.64
C LEU A 100 7.49 0.35 3.95
N THR A 101 8.73 0.68 4.33
CA THR A 101 9.95 0.13 3.72
C THR A 101 10.27 -1.27 4.26
N ASP A 102 10.08 -1.51 5.55
CA ASP A 102 10.34 -2.80 6.19
C ASP A 102 9.15 -3.77 6.14
N GLY A 103 7.96 -3.28 5.82
CA GLY A 103 6.73 -4.06 5.71
C GLY A 103 5.95 -4.24 7.02
N SER A 104 6.29 -3.48 8.06
CA SER A 104 5.49 -3.41 9.29
C SER A 104 4.24 -2.53 9.14
N LEU A 105 4.22 -1.66 8.12
CA LEU A 105 3.00 -1.04 7.59
C LEU A 105 2.78 -1.51 6.14
N ARG A 106 1.66 -2.19 5.91
CA ARG A 106 1.27 -2.71 4.59
C ARG A 106 -0.08 -2.13 4.20
N ILE A 107 -0.21 -1.81 2.92
CA ILE A 107 -1.45 -1.26 2.35
C ILE A 107 -1.96 -2.27 1.33
N GLY A 108 -3.16 -2.76 1.55
CA GLY A 108 -3.88 -3.66 0.67
C GLY A 108 -5.01 -2.92 -0.05
N MET A 109 -5.24 -3.25 -1.32
CA MET A 109 -6.35 -2.72 -2.10
C MET A 109 -7.13 -3.86 -2.71
N HIS A 110 -8.46 -3.75 -2.70
CA HIS A 110 -9.33 -4.65 -3.43
C HIS A 110 -9.84 -3.97 -4.70
N VAL A 111 -9.48 -4.54 -5.84
CA VAL A 111 -9.79 -4.03 -7.17
C VAL A 111 -10.83 -4.94 -7.81
N GLN A 112 -11.91 -4.36 -8.31
CA GLN A 112 -13.02 -5.08 -8.91
C GLN A 112 -13.35 -4.52 -10.29
N SER A 113 -14.37 -5.11 -10.93
CA SER A 113 -14.93 -4.62 -12.19
C SER A 113 -13.91 -4.54 -13.33
N PHE A 114 -12.96 -5.49 -13.35
CA PHE A 114 -12.11 -5.66 -14.53
C PHE A 114 -12.95 -5.95 -15.77
N ALA A 115 -12.46 -5.60 -16.96
CA ALA A 115 -13.13 -5.93 -18.23
C ALA A 115 -13.40 -7.45 -18.40
N SER A 116 -12.62 -8.30 -17.72
CA SER A 116 -12.80 -9.76 -17.65
C SER A 116 -13.89 -10.20 -16.66
N GLY A 117 -14.52 -9.27 -15.92
CA GLY A 117 -15.48 -9.54 -14.85
C GLY A 117 -14.85 -10.01 -13.54
N GLY A 118 -13.52 -10.03 -13.45
CA GLY A 118 -12.77 -10.50 -12.28
C GLY A 118 -12.59 -9.44 -11.18
N SER A 119 -11.90 -9.87 -10.13
CA SER A 119 -11.44 -9.03 -9.02
C SER A 119 -10.04 -9.48 -8.61
N GLU A 120 -9.20 -8.53 -8.21
CA GLU A 120 -7.82 -8.75 -7.79
C GLU A 120 -7.59 -8.05 -6.46
N SER A 121 -6.60 -8.53 -5.72
CA SER A 121 -6.12 -7.87 -4.51
C SER A 121 -4.65 -7.55 -4.67
N VAL A 122 -4.31 -6.30 -4.39
CA VAL A 122 -2.94 -5.78 -4.53
C VAL A 122 -2.43 -5.42 -3.14
N LEU A 123 -1.17 -5.73 -2.88
CA LEU A 123 -0.50 -5.48 -1.60
C LEU A 123 0.82 -4.76 -1.85
N ASN A 124 1.12 -3.74 -1.05
CA ASN A 124 2.49 -3.26 -0.87
C ASN A 124 3.30 -4.38 -0.18
N VAL A 125 4.14 -5.07 -0.95
CA VAL A 125 5.17 -5.94 -0.41
C VAL A 125 6.53 -5.23 -0.53
N PRO A 126 7.31 -5.13 0.56
CA PRO A 126 8.68 -4.64 0.49
C PRO A 126 9.47 -5.40 -0.56
N VAL A 127 10.11 -4.67 -1.46
CA VAL A 127 11.03 -5.28 -2.43
C VAL A 127 12.35 -5.52 -1.70
N PRO A 128 12.84 -6.77 -1.61
CA PRO A 128 14.14 -7.03 -1.01
C PRO A 128 15.23 -6.22 -1.72
N GLU A 129 16.10 -5.56 -0.95
CA GLU A 129 17.22 -4.83 -1.55
C GLU A 129 18.00 -5.75 -2.50
N PRO A 130 18.27 -5.31 -3.74
CA PRO A 130 19.03 -6.11 -4.67
C PRO A 130 20.39 -6.50 -4.06
N GLY A 131 20.68 -7.80 -3.99
CA GLY A 131 21.99 -8.30 -3.56
C GLY A 131 23.17 -7.78 -4.40
N THR A 132 22.88 -7.06 -5.49
CA THR A 132 23.85 -6.30 -6.28
C THR A 132 24.58 -5.23 -5.47
N LEU A 133 23.97 -4.61 -4.45
CA LEU A 133 24.68 -3.66 -3.58
C LEU A 133 25.73 -4.37 -2.71
N ALA A 134 25.38 -5.52 -2.16
CA ALA A 134 26.33 -6.36 -1.44
C ALA A 134 27.47 -6.84 -2.36
N LEU A 135 27.15 -7.29 -3.58
CA LEU A 135 28.15 -7.70 -4.57
C LEU A 135 29.04 -6.54 -5.04
N LEU A 136 28.48 -5.35 -5.24
CA LEU A 136 29.22 -4.15 -5.59
C LEU A 136 30.16 -3.76 -4.44
N GLY A 137 29.68 -3.76 -3.21
CA GLY A 137 30.49 -3.48 -2.02
C GLY A 137 31.64 -4.47 -1.86
N LEU A 138 31.35 -5.77 -1.97
CA LEU A 138 32.37 -6.82 -1.94
C LEU A 138 33.37 -6.71 -3.11
N GLY A 139 32.88 -6.38 -4.31
CA GLY A 139 33.71 -6.15 -5.49
C GLY A 139 34.68 -4.99 -5.32
N LEU A 140 34.21 -3.86 -4.78
CA LEU A 140 35.04 -2.69 -4.49
C LEU A 140 36.09 -3.00 -3.40
N CYS A 141 35.69 -3.70 -2.33
CA CYS A 141 36.63 -4.13 -1.28
C CYS A 141 37.72 -5.06 -1.84
N ALA A 142 37.38 -5.97 -2.75
CA ALA A 142 38.33 -6.87 -3.40
C ALA A 142 39.34 -6.08 -4.27
N ILE A 143 38.87 -5.10 -5.04
CA ILE A 143 39.72 -4.25 -5.89
C ILE A 143 40.69 -3.42 -5.04
N VAL A 144 40.21 -2.79 -3.96
CA VAL A 144 41.06 -2.00 -3.04
C VAL A 144 42.16 -2.88 -2.43
N ARG A 145 41.83 -4.10 -1.99
CA ARG A 145 42.79 -5.04 -1.38
C ARG A 145 43.82 -5.58 -2.38
N ILE A 146 43.47 -5.68 -3.67
CA ILE A 146 44.40 -6.07 -4.74
C ILE A 146 45.31 -4.89 -5.13
N GLY A 147 44.75 -3.67 -5.20
CA GLY A 147 45.49 -2.44 -5.51
C GLY A 147 46.53 -2.08 -4.44
N SER A 148 46.20 -2.27 -3.15
CA SER A 148 47.09 -1.95 -2.02
C SER A 148 48.28 -2.90 -1.86
N ARG A 149 48.37 -3.98 -2.65
CA ARG A 149 49.51 -4.92 -2.65
C ARG A 149 50.54 -4.63 -3.76
N ARG A 150 50.26 -3.66 -4.63
CA ARG A 150 51.10 -3.30 -5.78
C ARG A 150 51.78 -1.94 -5.64
N ALA A 151 51.59 -1.26 -4.51
CA ALA A 151 52.33 -0.06 -4.08
C ALA A 151 53.29 -0.47 -2.96
#